data_AF-A0A1V6I1I2-F1
#
_entry.id   AF-A0A1V6I1I2-F1
#
_cell.length_a   1.000
_cell.length_b   1.000
_cell.length_c   1.000
_cell.angle_alpha   90.00
_cell.angle_beta   90.00
_cell.angle_gamma   90.00
#
_symmetry.space_group_name_H-M   'P 1'
#
loop_
_entity.id
_entity.type
_entity.pdbx_description
1 polymer ?
#
loop_
_entity_poly.entity_id
_entity_poly.type
_entity_poly.pdbx_seq_one_letter_code
_entity_poly.pdbx_strand_id
1 'polypeptide(L)'
;MGLNILVILGAKKRIFKNLFVSSFVVTLTIILLFLLGARGPFIFVLLLLIPLFIIKYIYSYYYNKVLLSDFKKALYSGLTVLLFFVFFLIFEKEVKVLLDRSVFRISLLMPSSDSETSSVPTTSNTTKSSSINTSVDTRIDQLKFSMDLIKNNKFESIYGFGVGSFGILYLQKDFRAYPHNIFLEIWVELGLIGLILFLIFLFFVFSKNLNGTNYINLLVLVYIILNVLKSSSYVDIRVFFAVFAMYMLSSNDKSLNKVAN
;
A
#
# COMPACT_ATOMS: atom_id res chain seq x y z
N MET A 1 6.28 3.82 5.58
CA MET A 1 6.21 2.99 6.79
C MET A 1 6.28 1.50 6.46
N GLY A 2 5.26 0.89 5.83
CA GLY A 2 5.27 -0.55 5.53
C GLY A 2 6.39 -1.02 4.60
N LEU A 3 6.81 -0.16 3.67
CA LEU A 3 7.94 -0.42 2.79
C LEU A 3 9.24 -0.75 3.56
N ASN A 4 9.49 -0.08 4.68
CA ASN A 4 10.71 -0.28 5.47
C ASN A 4 10.82 -1.71 6.00
N ILE A 5 9.68 -2.31 6.37
CA ILE A 5 9.62 -3.69 6.88
C ILE A 5 10.03 -4.67 5.76
N LEU A 6 9.44 -4.51 4.57
CA LEU A 6 9.73 -5.37 3.42
C LEU A 6 11.19 -5.23 2.95
N VAL A 7 11.72 -4.01 2.95
CA VAL A 7 13.10 -3.74 2.55
C VAL A 7 14.09 -4.34 3.55
N ILE A 8 13.91 -4.08 4.85
CA ILE A 8 14.83 -4.57 5.90
C ILE A 8 14.77 -6.10 6.02
N LEU A 9 13.58 -6.69 6.00
CA LEU A 9 13.44 -8.15 6.08
C LEU A 9 13.82 -8.81 4.77
N GLY A 10 13.53 -8.20 3.64
CA GLY A 10 13.81 -8.77 2.33
C GLY A 10 15.29 -8.74 1.98
N ALA A 11 16.00 -7.65 2.25
CA ALA A 11 17.34 -7.37 1.70
C ALA A 11 18.33 -8.55 1.79
N LYS A 12 18.97 -8.90 0.67
CA LYS A 12 20.02 -9.94 0.59
C LYS A 12 21.25 -9.58 1.44
N LYS A 13 21.60 -8.30 1.48
CA LYS A 13 22.65 -7.75 2.36
C LYS A 13 22.00 -7.03 3.53
N ARG A 14 22.59 -7.14 4.72
CA ARG A 14 22.11 -6.39 5.89
C ARG A 14 22.24 -4.89 5.61
N ILE A 15 21.11 -4.18 5.69
CA ILE A 15 21.08 -2.72 5.51
C ILE A 15 21.81 -2.05 6.67
N PHE A 16 21.51 -2.48 7.89
CA PHE A 16 22.22 -2.05 9.09
C PHE A 16 23.26 -3.11 9.47
N LYS A 17 24.50 -2.67 9.73
CA LYS A 17 25.56 -3.55 10.25
C LYS A 17 25.15 -4.16 11.59
N ASN A 18 24.52 -3.36 12.46
CA ASN A 18 24.04 -3.79 13.77
C ASN A 18 22.63 -4.42 13.66
N LEU A 19 22.52 -5.67 14.13
CA LEU A 19 21.28 -6.43 14.12
C LEU A 19 20.22 -5.84 15.06
N PHE A 20 20.65 -5.25 16.18
CA PHE A 20 19.76 -4.56 17.11
C PHE A 20 19.05 -3.38 16.45
N VAL A 21 19.79 -2.53 15.72
CA VAL A 21 19.22 -1.38 15.00
C VAL A 21 18.21 -1.83 13.96
N SER A 22 18.52 -2.89 13.20
CA SER A 22 17.58 -3.46 12.24
C SER A 22 16.30 -3.94 12.91
N SER A 23 16.41 -4.62 14.05
CA SER A 23 15.25 -5.11 14.80
C SER A 23 14.42 -3.95 15.35
N PHE A 24 15.07 -2.95 15.95
CA PHE A 24 14.44 -1.78 16.52
C PHE A 24 13.62 -1.00 15.48
N VAL A 25 14.20 -0.75 14.29
CA VAL A 25 13.51 -0.04 13.20
C VAL A 25 12.28 -0.82 12.72
N VAL A 26 12.37 -2.15 12.61
CA VAL A 26 11.22 -2.99 12.21
C VAL A 26 10.13 -2.97 13.29
N THR A 27 10.48 -3.16 14.56
CA THR A 27 9.50 -3.10 15.66
C THR A 27 8.83 -1.72 15.73
N LEU A 28 9.61 -0.64 15.66
CA LEU A 28 9.10 0.72 15.66
C LEU A 28 8.14 0.97 14.48
N THR A 29 8.48 0.51 13.27
CA THR A 29 7.62 0.71 12.10
C THR A 29 6.32 -0.08 12.17
N ILE A 30 6.33 -1.29 12.75
CA ILE A 30 5.10 -2.07 13.00
C ILE A 30 4.21 -1.34 14.01
N ILE A 31 4.78 -0.89 15.13
CA ILE A 31 4.05 -0.15 16.16
C ILE A 31 3.46 1.14 15.59
N LEU A 32 4.25 1.92 14.85
CA LEU A 32 3.76 3.15 14.21
C LEU A 32 2.65 2.86 13.19
N LEU A 33 2.78 1.83 12.35
CA LEU A 33 1.70 1.45 11.43
C LEU A 33 0.38 1.17 12.15
N PHE A 34 0.48 0.49 13.30
CA PHE A 34 -0.66 0.18 14.12
C PHE A 34 -1.23 1.42 14.81
N LEU A 35 -0.41 2.23 15.48
CA LEU A 35 -0.85 3.44 16.21
C LEU A 35 -1.42 4.53 15.29
N LEU A 36 -0.87 4.70 14.08
CA LEU A 36 -1.43 5.62 13.08
C LEU A 36 -2.76 5.12 12.48
N GLY A 37 -3.17 3.89 12.79
CA GLY A 37 -4.37 3.27 12.23
C GLY A 37 -4.30 3.11 10.71
N ALA A 38 -3.11 2.90 10.16
CA ALA A 38 -2.84 2.80 8.73
C ALA A 38 -3.22 1.41 8.18
N ARG A 39 -4.52 1.12 8.12
CA ARG A 39 -5.08 -0.21 7.80
C ARG A 39 -4.58 -0.80 6.47
N GLY A 40 -4.59 0.01 5.41
CA GLY A 40 -4.19 -0.43 4.07
C GLY A 40 -2.72 -0.86 4.00
N PRO A 41 -1.79 0.08 4.30
CA PRO A 41 -0.36 -0.25 4.39
C PRO A 41 -0.06 -1.46 5.27
N PHE A 42 -0.76 -1.60 6.41
CA PHE A 42 -0.59 -2.74 7.31
C PHE A 42 -1.02 -4.07 6.68
N ILE A 43 -2.23 -4.12 6.09
CA ILE A 43 -2.74 -5.31 5.38
C ILE A 43 -1.82 -5.68 4.21
N PHE A 44 -1.32 -4.70 3.45
CA PHE A 44 -0.41 -4.96 2.34
C PHE A 44 0.95 -5.52 2.80
N VAL A 45 1.49 -5.04 3.92
CA VAL A 45 2.69 -5.65 4.51
C VAL A 45 2.41 -7.10 4.89
N LEU A 46 1.31 -7.38 5.59
CA LEU A 46 0.96 -8.73 6.02
C LEU A 46 0.79 -9.68 4.84
N LEU A 47 0.07 -9.23 3.80
CA LEU A 47 -0.11 -9.97 2.55
C LEU A 47 1.22 -10.30 1.87
N LEU A 48 2.17 -9.35 1.84
CA LEU A 48 3.46 -9.52 1.17
C LEU A 48 4.53 -10.23 2.03
N LEU A 49 4.33 -10.33 3.34
CA LEU A 49 5.19 -11.13 4.21
C LEU A 49 5.05 -12.63 3.92
N ILE A 50 3.84 -13.11 3.60
CA ILE A 50 3.57 -14.52 3.27
C ILE A 50 4.48 -15.03 2.13
N PRO A 51 4.47 -14.44 0.91
CA PRO A 51 5.35 -14.88 -0.17
C PRO A 51 6.84 -14.67 0.17
N LEU A 52 7.19 -13.63 0.93
CA LEU A 52 8.57 -13.40 1.37
C LEU A 52 9.08 -14.54 2.25
N PHE A 53 8.27 -15.01 3.21
CA PHE A 53 8.60 -16.15 4.06
C PHE A 53 8.69 -17.45 3.28
N ILE A 54 7.77 -17.70 2.35
CA ILE A 54 7.80 -18.89 1.48
C ILE A 54 9.10 -18.93 0.67
N ILE A 55 9.48 -17.81 0.02
CA ILE A 55 10.72 -17.72 -0.77
C ILE A 55 11.95 -17.99 0.11
N LYS A 56 11.99 -17.38 1.30
CA LYS A 56 13.10 -17.60 2.25
C LYS A 56 13.17 -19.02 2.76
N TYR A 57 12.03 -19.64 3.03
CA TYR A 57 11.95 -21.02 3.48
C TYR A 57 12.48 -21.97 2.41
N ILE A 58 12.03 -21.83 1.17
CA ILE A 58 12.52 -22.61 0.02
C ILE A 58 14.04 -22.43 -0.15
N TYR A 59 14.53 -21.19 -0.07
CA TYR A 59 15.97 -20.90 -0.16
C TYR A 59 16.77 -21.52 1.00
N SER A 60 16.28 -21.41 2.24
CA SER A 60 16.93 -21.98 3.43
C SER A 60 16.98 -23.50 3.38
N TYR A 61 15.90 -24.14 2.91
CA TYR A 61 15.82 -25.57 2.69
C TYR A 61 16.83 -26.03 1.64
N TYR A 62 16.89 -25.35 0.50
CA TYR A 62 17.80 -25.69 -0.59
C TYR A 62 19.30 -25.55 -0.21
N TYR A 63 19.64 -24.56 0.61
CA TYR A 63 21.03 -24.32 1.02
C TYR A 63 21.39 -24.94 2.38
N ASN A 64 20.50 -25.75 2.96
CA ASN A 64 20.70 -26.52 4.20
C ASN A 64 21.33 -25.72 5.36
N LYS A 65 20.96 -24.43 5.47
CA LYS A 65 21.61 -23.47 6.37
C LYS A 65 20.65 -23.03 7.46
N VAL A 66 20.35 -23.92 8.39
CA VAL A 66 19.67 -23.56 9.65
C VAL A 66 20.74 -23.31 10.69
N LEU A 67 21.05 -22.05 11.00
CA LEU A 67 22.19 -21.73 11.85
C LEU A 67 21.94 -20.47 12.65
N LEU A 68 21.93 -20.62 13.99
CA LEU A 68 22.27 -19.71 15.12
C LEU A 68 21.98 -18.20 15.04
N SER A 69 22.16 -17.59 13.87
CA SER A 69 21.82 -16.22 13.52
C SER A 69 20.33 -15.89 13.66
N ASP A 70 19.42 -16.86 13.50
CA ASP A 70 17.98 -16.65 13.71
C ASP A 70 17.63 -16.56 15.19
N PHE A 71 18.36 -17.27 16.05
CA PHE A 71 18.22 -17.13 17.51
C PHE A 71 18.67 -15.74 17.98
N LYS A 72 19.80 -15.22 17.46
CA LYS A 72 20.23 -13.84 17.76
C LYS A 72 19.21 -12.80 17.30
N LYS A 73 18.58 -12.99 16.13
CA LYS A 73 17.50 -12.11 15.65
C LYS A 73 16.29 -12.14 16.58
N ALA A 74 15.86 -13.33 17.00
CA ALA A 74 14.75 -13.49 17.94
C ALA A 74 15.03 -12.80 19.28
N LEU A 75 16.25 -12.96 19.82
CA LEU A 75 16.66 -12.33 21.07
C LEU A 75 16.67 -10.79 20.99
N TYR A 76 17.27 -10.21 19.95
CA TYR A 76 17.23 -8.75 19.77
C TYR A 76 15.82 -8.23 19.50
N SER A 77 14.97 -8.99 18.82
CA SER A 77 13.55 -8.65 18.64
C SER A 77 12.77 -8.69 19.95
N GLY A 78 13.04 -9.66 20.81
CA GLY A 78 12.46 -9.69 22.16
C GLY A 78 12.86 -8.48 22.99
N LEU A 79 14.15 -8.10 22.94
CA LEU A 79 14.66 -6.93 23.66
C LEU A 79 14.02 -5.63 23.17
N THR A 80 13.85 -5.45 21.85
CA THR A 80 13.21 -4.24 21.32
C THR A 80 11.74 -4.17 21.68
N VAL A 81 11.01 -5.29 21.66
CA VAL A 81 9.62 -5.36 22.11
C VAL A 81 9.50 -5.01 23.60
N LEU A 82 10.39 -5.52 24.45
CA LEU A 82 10.41 -5.21 25.87
C LEU A 82 10.66 -3.71 26.13
N LEU A 83 11.56 -3.09 25.37
CA LEU A 83 11.81 -1.65 25.44
C LEU A 83 10.56 -0.84 25.09
N PHE A 84 9.82 -1.25 24.05
CA PHE A 84 8.53 -0.64 23.71
C PHE A 84 7.44 -0.91 24.75
N PHE A 85 7.45 -2.06 25.41
CA PHE A 85 6.53 -2.34 26.51
C PHE A 85 6.79 -1.45 27.71
N VAL A 86 8.06 -1.21 28.07
CA VAL A 86 8.41 -0.23 29.11
C VAL A 86 7.96 1.17 28.70
N PHE A 87 8.17 1.57 27.45
CA PHE A 87 7.66 2.84 26.92
C PHE A 87 6.12 2.93 27.01
N PHE A 88 5.41 1.86 26.70
CA PHE A 88 3.96 1.77 26.83
C PHE A 88 3.50 2.00 28.28
N LEU A 89 4.20 1.43 29.26
CA LEU A 89 3.89 1.64 30.68
C LEU A 89 4.14 3.09 31.14
N ILE A 90 5.17 3.76 30.59
CA ILE A 90 5.48 5.16 30.94
C ILE A 90 4.44 6.13 30.36
N PHE A 91 3.95 5.87 29.14
CA PHE A 91 3.02 6.74 28.40
C PHE A 91 1.63 6.12 28.23
N GLU A 92 1.14 5.43 29.26
CA GLU A 92 -0.09 4.63 29.21
C GLU A 92 -1.28 5.43 28.66
N LYS A 93 -1.47 6.66 29.14
CA LYS A 93 -2.61 7.51 28.79
C LYS A 93 -2.60 7.92 27.32
N GLU A 94 -1.47 8.38 26.82
CA GLU A 94 -1.30 8.82 25.43
C GLU A 94 -1.43 7.63 24.49
N VAL A 95 -0.82 6.48 24.83
CA VAL A 95 -0.89 5.30 23.97
C VAL A 95 -2.30 4.70 23.97
N LYS A 96 -3.02 4.72 25.09
CA LYS A 96 -4.42 4.26 25.13
C LYS A 96 -5.31 5.03 24.16
N VAL A 97 -5.18 6.36 24.10
CA VAL A 97 -5.93 7.20 23.14
C VAL A 97 -5.61 6.82 21.68
N LEU A 98 -4.35 6.51 21.39
CA LEU A 98 -3.93 6.08 20.06
C LEU A 98 -4.44 4.66 19.73
N LEU A 99 -4.45 3.76 20.72
CA LEU A 99 -5.00 2.41 20.59
C LEU A 99 -6.50 2.45 20.32
N ASP A 100 -7.27 3.22 21.09
CA ASP A 100 -8.72 3.34 20.90
C ASP A 100 -9.04 3.87 19.49
N ARG A 101 -8.28 4.86 19.01
CA ARG A 101 -8.38 5.37 17.64
C ARG A 101 -8.02 4.30 16.60
N SER A 102 -7.02 3.47 16.86
CA SER A 102 -6.62 2.40 15.95
C SER A 102 -7.64 1.26 15.90
N VAL A 103 -8.15 0.83 17.05
CA VAL A 103 -9.17 -0.21 17.19
C VAL A 103 -10.48 0.24 16.54
N PHE A 104 -10.94 1.46 16.82
CA PHE A 104 -12.11 2.05 16.15
C PHE A 104 -11.92 2.11 14.64
N ARG A 105 -10.69 2.37 14.18
CA ARG A 105 -10.39 2.30 12.76
C ARG A 105 -10.49 0.84 12.29
N ILE A 106 -9.83 -0.12 12.91
CA ILE A 106 -9.87 -1.52 12.45
C ILE A 106 -11.30 -2.09 12.44
N SER A 107 -12.14 -1.74 13.41
CA SER A 107 -13.54 -2.20 13.46
C SER A 107 -14.36 -1.76 12.23
N LEU A 108 -14.04 -0.61 11.62
CA LEU A 108 -14.66 -0.15 10.37
C LEU A 108 -14.30 -1.02 9.13
N LEU A 109 -13.50 -2.08 9.27
CA LEU A 109 -13.31 -3.10 8.23
C LEU A 109 -14.30 -4.26 8.36
N MET A 110 -14.84 -4.47 9.56
CA MET A 110 -15.86 -5.48 9.80
C MET A 110 -17.20 -4.84 9.45
N PRO A 111 -17.95 -5.37 8.47
CA PRO A 111 -19.31 -4.92 8.26
C PRO A 111 -20.06 -5.15 9.57
N SER A 112 -20.57 -4.08 10.18
CA SER A 112 -21.47 -4.20 11.32
C SER A 112 -22.66 -5.04 10.85
N SER A 113 -22.82 -6.23 11.45
CA SER A 113 -23.90 -7.19 11.20
C SER A 113 -25.31 -6.66 11.49
N ASP A 114 -25.44 -5.39 11.88
CA ASP A 114 -26.69 -4.77 12.28
C ASP A 114 -27.38 -4.02 11.12
N SER A 115 -26.98 -4.27 9.87
CA SER A 115 -27.66 -3.74 8.68
C SER A 115 -28.58 -4.78 8.02
N GLU A 116 -29.23 -5.62 8.81
CA GLU A 116 -30.51 -6.23 8.43
C GLU A 116 -31.62 -5.53 9.22
N THR A 117 -32.69 -5.14 8.52
CA THR A 117 -33.89 -4.42 9.00
C THR A 117 -33.75 -2.90 9.15
N SER A 118 -33.86 -2.19 8.02
CA SER A 118 -34.68 -0.97 7.93
C SER A 118 -35.02 -0.66 6.47
N SER A 119 -35.91 -1.47 5.92
CA SER A 119 -36.77 -1.08 4.80
C SER A 119 -37.87 -0.15 5.33
N VAL A 120 -37.72 1.17 5.26
CA VAL A 120 -38.86 2.11 5.40
C VAL A 120 -38.63 3.36 4.53
N PRO A 121 -39.65 3.86 3.80
CA PRO A 121 -39.52 4.95 2.85
C PRO A 121 -39.24 6.30 3.50
N THR A 122 -38.53 7.13 2.76
CA THR A 122 -38.25 8.55 3.01
C THR A 122 -39.49 9.37 3.34
N THR A 123 -39.57 9.90 4.56
CA THR A 123 -40.16 11.24 4.81
C THR A 123 -39.54 11.90 6.05
N SER A 124 -39.06 13.13 5.85
CA SER A 124 -38.82 14.21 6.83
C SER A 124 -37.84 14.02 8.00
N ASN A 125 -36.77 14.84 7.95
CA ASN A 125 -36.17 15.63 9.03
C ASN A 125 -36.00 14.98 10.40
N THR A 126 -34.84 14.37 10.62
CA THR A 126 -34.11 14.47 11.89
C THR A 126 -32.66 14.04 11.68
N THR A 127 -31.75 14.88 12.15
CA THR A 127 -30.31 14.67 12.21
C THR A 127 -29.98 13.40 13.01
N LYS A 128 -29.85 12.27 12.33
CA LYS A 128 -29.22 11.05 12.86
C LYS A 128 -27.93 10.83 12.08
N SER A 129 -26.83 10.88 12.82
CA SER A 129 -25.46 10.67 12.35
C SER A 129 -25.30 9.32 11.66
N SER A 130 -25.54 9.27 10.35
CA SER A 130 -25.20 8.17 9.46
C SER A 130 -23.72 8.25 9.02
N SER A 131 -22.83 8.54 9.96
CA SER A 131 -21.40 8.80 9.68
C SER A 131 -20.51 7.56 9.74
N ILE A 132 -21.07 6.35 9.83
CA ILE A 132 -20.28 5.13 10.08
C ILE A 132 -19.80 4.44 8.78
N ASN A 133 -20.40 4.67 7.60
CA ASN A 133 -19.97 4.01 6.36
C ASN A 133 -19.48 4.94 5.22
N THR A 134 -19.42 6.25 5.47
CA THR A 134 -19.20 7.28 4.43
C THR A 134 -17.98 7.02 3.53
N SER A 135 -16.86 6.51 4.07
CA SER A 135 -15.63 6.37 3.28
C SER A 135 -15.57 5.16 2.34
N VAL A 136 -16.29 4.08 2.65
CA VAL A 136 -16.37 2.90 1.76
C VAL A 136 -17.44 3.17 0.70
N ASP A 137 -18.58 3.72 1.13
CA ASP A 137 -19.68 4.10 0.24
C ASP A 137 -19.21 5.14 -0.79
N THR A 138 -18.49 6.19 -0.36
CA THR A 138 -17.91 7.17 -1.29
C THR A 138 -17.01 6.52 -2.35
N ARG A 139 -16.22 5.50 -1.98
CA ARG A 139 -15.34 4.80 -2.94
C ARG A 139 -16.14 3.95 -3.92
N ILE A 140 -17.18 3.27 -3.45
CA ILE A 140 -18.07 2.48 -4.29
C ILE A 140 -18.79 3.41 -5.26
N ASP A 141 -19.26 4.56 -4.80
CA ASP A 141 -19.96 5.55 -5.61
C ASP A 141 -19.02 6.18 -6.64
N GLN A 142 -17.80 6.56 -6.26
CA GLN A 142 -16.78 7.04 -7.20
C GLN A 142 -16.43 5.99 -8.26
N LEU A 143 -16.36 4.71 -7.88
CA LEU A 143 -16.09 3.61 -8.82
C LEU A 143 -17.24 3.45 -9.82
N LYS A 144 -18.49 3.41 -9.33
CA LYS A 144 -19.68 3.33 -10.16
C LYS A 144 -19.76 4.52 -11.11
N PHE A 145 -19.61 5.74 -10.59
CA PHE A 145 -19.62 6.97 -11.37
C PHE A 145 -18.57 6.97 -12.47
N SER A 146 -17.34 6.57 -12.16
CA SER A 146 -16.27 6.46 -13.16
C SER A 146 -16.63 5.46 -14.26
N MET A 147 -17.19 4.31 -13.88
CA MET A 147 -17.56 3.27 -14.84
C MET A 147 -18.73 3.72 -15.73
N ASP A 148 -19.68 4.46 -15.17
CA ASP A 148 -20.80 5.02 -15.92
C ASP A 148 -20.32 6.11 -16.89
N LEU A 149 -19.38 6.98 -16.48
CA LEU A 149 -18.74 7.94 -17.38
C LEU A 149 -18.08 7.26 -18.58
N ILE A 150 -17.29 6.21 -18.32
CA ILE A 150 -16.56 5.44 -19.34
C ILE A 150 -17.52 4.73 -20.30
N LYS A 151 -18.63 4.18 -19.80
CA LYS A 151 -19.62 3.46 -20.61
C LYS A 151 -20.46 4.39 -21.48
N ASN A 152 -20.87 5.53 -20.93
CA ASN A 152 -21.80 6.44 -21.59
C ASN A 152 -21.11 7.35 -22.62
N ASN A 153 -19.82 7.62 -22.47
CA ASN A 153 -19.07 8.56 -23.31
C ASN A 153 -17.98 7.83 -24.09
N LYS A 154 -18.32 7.32 -25.29
CA LYS A 154 -17.41 6.46 -26.08
C LYS A 154 -16.15 7.19 -26.56
N PHE A 155 -16.25 8.47 -26.89
CA PHE A 155 -15.11 9.23 -27.42
C PHE A 155 -14.13 9.58 -26.29
N GLU A 156 -14.66 10.09 -25.18
CA GLU A 156 -13.95 10.46 -23.97
C GLU A 156 -13.40 9.22 -23.25
N SER A 157 -14.05 8.06 -23.39
CA SER A 157 -13.48 6.78 -22.95
C SER A 157 -12.16 6.43 -23.66
N ILE A 158 -11.97 6.90 -24.91
CA ILE A 158 -10.74 6.66 -25.68
C ILE A 158 -9.70 7.75 -25.40
N TYR A 159 -10.10 9.02 -25.45
CA TYR A 159 -9.19 10.19 -25.38
C TYR A 159 -9.04 10.82 -23.99
N GLY A 160 -9.95 10.51 -23.08
CA GLY A 160 -10.02 11.07 -21.74
C GLY A 160 -10.86 12.35 -21.67
N PHE A 161 -11.28 12.69 -20.44
CA PHE A 161 -11.96 13.94 -20.11
C PHE A 161 -11.01 15.11 -19.80
N GLY A 162 -9.69 14.85 -19.80
CA GLY A 162 -8.65 15.81 -19.44
C GLY A 162 -8.12 15.60 -18.02
N VAL A 163 -6.86 16.01 -17.80
CA VAL A 163 -6.16 15.86 -16.51
C VAL A 163 -6.83 16.71 -15.43
N GLY A 164 -7.12 16.12 -14.28
CA GLY A 164 -7.82 16.77 -13.16
C GLY A 164 -9.32 16.98 -13.36
N SER A 165 -9.91 16.46 -14.44
CA SER A 165 -11.34 16.64 -14.74
C SER A 165 -12.26 15.90 -13.77
N PHE A 166 -11.78 14.83 -13.12
CA PHE A 166 -12.64 13.97 -12.30
C PHE A 166 -13.34 14.73 -11.17
N GLY A 167 -12.62 15.62 -10.48
CA GLY A 167 -13.18 16.39 -9.37
C GLY A 167 -14.34 17.29 -9.81
N ILE A 168 -14.20 17.92 -10.97
CA ILE A 168 -15.23 18.77 -11.57
C ILE A 168 -16.43 17.91 -11.99
N LEU A 169 -16.20 16.77 -12.63
CA LEU A 169 -17.26 15.88 -13.09
C LEU A 169 -18.06 15.27 -11.94
N TYR A 170 -17.39 14.87 -10.86
CA TYR A 170 -18.01 14.18 -9.72
C TYR A 170 -18.64 15.13 -8.71
N LEU A 171 -17.96 16.23 -8.34
CA LEU A 171 -18.40 17.17 -7.29
C LEU A 171 -19.02 18.46 -7.83
N GLN A 172 -19.01 18.67 -9.15
CA GLN A 172 -19.38 19.93 -9.81
C GLN A 172 -18.62 21.15 -9.26
N LYS A 173 -17.44 20.91 -8.69
CA LYS A 173 -16.57 21.91 -8.09
C LYS A 173 -15.14 21.59 -8.44
N ASP A 174 -14.33 22.63 -8.63
CA ASP A 174 -12.89 22.48 -8.76
C ASP A 174 -12.29 22.14 -7.39
N PHE A 175 -12.42 20.88 -7.02
CA PHE A 175 -11.92 20.31 -5.79
C PHE A 175 -11.18 19.01 -6.11
N ARG A 176 -10.11 18.73 -5.36
CA ARG A 176 -9.32 17.52 -5.55
C ARG A 176 -10.13 16.29 -5.11
N ALA A 177 -10.82 15.68 -6.06
CA ALA A 177 -11.41 14.36 -5.95
C ALA A 177 -10.92 13.49 -7.11
N TYR A 178 -10.79 12.21 -6.84
CA TYR A 178 -10.31 11.21 -7.79
C TYR A 178 -10.93 9.88 -7.39
N PRO A 179 -11.16 8.97 -8.35
CA PRO A 179 -11.52 7.61 -8.00
C PRO A 179 -10.30 7.04 -7.29
N HIS A 180 -10.49 6.45 -6.11
CA HIS A 180 -9.42 5.85 -5.33
C HIS A 180 -8.88 4.55 -5.95
N ASN A 181 -8.60 4.55 -7.25
CA ASN A 181 -7.98 3.52 -8.07
C ASN A 181 -7.29 4.20 -9.27
N ILE A 182 -5.97 4.12 -9.32
CA ILE A 182 -5.16 4.80 -10.35
C ILE A 182 -5.49 4.38 -11.79
N PHE A 183 -5.84 3.10 -12.02
CA PHE A 183 -6.17 2.65 -13.37
C PHE A 183 -7.45 3.32 -13.86
N LEU A 184 -8.41 3.49 -12.95
CA LEU A 184 -9.68 4.14 -13.24
C LEU A 184 -9.51 5.66 -13.40
N GLU A 185 -8.68 6.28 -12.58
CA GLU A 185 -8.32 7.70 -12.69
C GLU A 185 -7.64 7.99 -14.04
N ILE A 186 -6.64 7.19 -14.42
CA ILE A 186 -5.97 7.31 -15.73
C ILE A 186 -6.97 7.09 -16.87
N TRP A 187 -7.87 6.10 -16.77
CA TRP A 187 -8.84 5.85 -17.82
C TRP A 187 -9.84 7.02 -17.96
N VAL A 188 -10.36 7.57 -16.87
CA VAL A 188 -11.26 8.72 -16.96
C VAL A 188 -10.53 9.96 -17.48
N GLU A 189 -9.35 10.29 -16.96
CA GLU A 189 -8.69 11.56 -17.30
C GLU A 189 -7.92 11.54 -18.62
N LEU A 190 -7.25 10.43 -18.93
CA LEU A 190 -6.36 10.28 -20.10
C LEU A 190 -6.90 9.27 -21.13
N GLY A 191 -8.05 8.65 -20.86
CA GLY A 191 -8.69 7.69 -21.76
C GLY A 191 -7.99 6.34 -21.79
N LEU A 192 -8.51 5.47 -22.66
CA LEU A 192 -7.95 4.15 -22.92
C LEU A 192 -6.51 4.23 -23.44
N ILE A 193 -6.17 5.26 -24.21
CA ILE A 193 -4.81 5.47 -24.72
C ILE A 193 -3.82 5.67 -23.56
N GLY A 194 -4.15 6.55 -22.61
CA GLY A 194 -3.33 6.75 -21.40
C GLY A 194 -3.21 5.49 -20.56
N LEU A 195 -4.30 4.73 -20.41
CA LEU A 195 -4.30 3.47 -19.68
C LEU A 195 -3.38 2.43 -20.33
N ILE A 196 -3.44 2.27 -21.66
CA ILE A 196 -2.58 1.34 -22.40
C ILE A 196 -1.11 1.72 -22.25
N LEU A 197 -0.76 3.00 -22.40
CA LEU A 197 0.62 3.47 -22.22
C LEU A 197 1.13 3.18 -20.79
N PHE A 198 0.29 3.39 -19.78
CA PHE A 198 0.62 3.09 -18.39
C PHE A 198 0.81 1.58 -18.16
N LEU A 199 -0.03 0.73 -18.75
CA LEU A 199 0.10 -0.72 -18.66
C LEU A 199 1.37 -1.23 -19.37
N ILE A 200 1.72 -0.66 -20.53
CA ILE A 200 2.97 -0.95 -21.24
C ILE A 200 4.16 -0.57 -20.36
N PHE A 201 4.14 0.62 -19.75
CA PHE A 201 5.17 1.06 -18.81
C PHE A 201 5.34 0.07 -17.64
N LEU A 202 4.23 -0.32 -16.99
CA LEU A 202 4.27 -1.30 -15.90
C LEU A 202 4.82 -2.65 -16.39
N PHE A 203 4.38 -3.13 -17.56
CA PHE A 203 4.88 -4.36 -18.14
C PHE A 203 6.40 -4.33 -18.32
N PHE A 204 6.98 -3.26 -18.86
CA PHE A 204 8.43 -3.15 -18.99
C PHE A 204 9.15 -3.10 -17.64
N VAL A 205 8.59 -2.40 -16.65
CA VAL A 205 9.14 -2.33 -15.29
C VAL A 205 9.26 -3.72 -14.66
N PHE A 206 8.24 -4.56 -14.83
CA PHE A 206 8.20 -5.92 -14.29
C PHE A 206 9.01 -6.90 -15.13
N SER A 207 8.79 -6.94 -16.45
CA SER A 207 9.37 -7.94 -17.36
C SER A 207 10.89 -7.86 -17.46
N LYS A 208 11.48 -6.65 -17.45
CA LYS A 208 12.94 -6.48 -17.58
C LYS A 208 13.73 -7.02 -16.37
N ASN A 209 13.05 -7.28 -15.25
CA ASN A 209 13.70 -7.65 -13.98
C ASN A 209 13.38 -9.05 -13.47
N LEU A 210 12.62 -9.86 -14.22
CA LEU A 210 12.33 -11.25 -13.85
C LEU A 210 13.59 -12.14 -13.92
N ASN A 211 14.60 -11.76 -14.70
CA ASN A 211 15.80 -12.56 -14.93
C ASN A 211 16.96 -12.33 -13.92
N GLY A 212 16.75 -11.57 -12.84
CA GLY A 212 17.86 -11.11 -11.98
C GLY A 212 17.54 -10.87 -10.50
N THR A 213 17.66 -11.93 -9.68
CA THR A 213 18.09 -12.02 -8.25
C THR A 213 17.58 -11.03 -7.17
N ASN A 214 16.62 -10.15 -7.43
CA ASN A 214 16.08 -9.25 -6.39
C ASN A 214 14.54 -9.38 -6.26
N TYR A 215 14.05 -10.54 -5.84
CA TYR A 215 12.63 -10.76 -5.48
C TYR A 215 12.10 -9.73 -4.46
N ILE A 216 13.00 -9.15 -3.66
CA ILE A 216 12.73 -8.09 -2.69
C ILE A 216 12.30 -6.82 -3.39
N ASN A 217 12.96 -6.49 -4.51
CA ASN A 217 12.63 -5.31 -5.29
C ASN A 217 11.25 -5.51 -5.95
N LEU A 218 10.93 -6.72 -6.40
CA LEU A 218 9.59 -7.05 -6.90
C LEU A 218 8.52 -6.83 -5.83
N LEU A 219 8.71 -7.37 -4.61
CA LEU A 219 7.76 -7.20 -3.51
C LEU A 219 7.58 -5.73 -3.10
N VAL A 220 8.66 -4.94 -3.15
CA VAL A 220 8.62 -3.49 -2.93
C VAL A 220 7.78 -2.78 -3.99
N LEU A 221 7.94 -3.14 -5.27
CA LEU A 221 7.16 -2.57 -6.37
C LEU A 221 5.69 -2.94 -6.24
N VAL A 222 5.39 -4.20 -5.92
CA VAL A 222 4.01 -4.66 -5.65
C VAL A 222 3.42 -3.89 -4.47
N TYR A 223 4.17 -3.72 -3.37
CA TYR A 223 3.72 -2.91 -2.23
C TYR A 223 3.36 -1.49 -2.65
N ILE A 224 4.22 -0.85 -3.46
CA ILE A 224 3.98 0.51 -3.97
C ILE A 224 2.69 0.54 -4.80
N ILE A 225 2.50 -0.39 -5.73
CA ILE A 225 1.29 -0.45 -6.57
C ILE A 225 0.03 -0.65 -5.71
N LEU A 226 0.06 -1.55 -4.74
CA LEU A 226 -1.08 -1.76 -3.83
C LEU A 226 -1.45 -0.49 -3.06
N ASN A 227 -0.46 0.30 -2.63
CA ASN A 227 -0.72 1.59 -1.97
C ASN A 227 -1.32 2.62 -2.92
N VAL A 228 -0.81 2.69 -4.15
CA VAL A 228 -1.35 3.57 -5.19
C VAL A 228 -2.79 3.21 -5.52
N LEU A 229 -3.10 1.91 -5.65
CA LEU A 229 -4.44 1.42 -5.95
C LEU A 229 -5.48 1.73 -4.88
N LYS A 230 -5.06 1.99 -3.65
CA LYS A 230 -5.99 2.20 -2.54
C LYS A 230 -6.28 3.67 -2.26
N SER A 231 -5.28 4.54 -2.35
CA SER A 231 -5.39 5.87 -1.74
C SER A 231 -4.55 6.98 -2.38
N SER A 232 -3.82 6.71 -3.45
CA SER A 232 -3.05 7.75 -4.15
C SER A 232 -3.87 8.38 -5.26
N SER A 233 -3.72 9.67 -5.45
CA SER A 233 -4.15 10.34 -6.68
C SER A 233 -3.05 10.28 -7.74
N TYR A 234 -3.39 10.60 -8.99
CA TYR A 234 -2.46 10.73 -10.11
C TYR A 234 -1.32 11.71 -9.77
N VAL A 235 -1.63 12.86 -9.18
CA VAL A 235 -0.64 13.87 -8.76
C VAL A 235 0.38 13.35 -7.74
N ASP A 236 -0.04 12.48 -6.82
CA ASP A 236 0.85 11.90 -5.80
C ASP A 236 1.73 10.77 -6.36
N ILE A 237 1.42 10.28 -7.56
CA ILE A 237 2.15 9.18 -8.18
C ILE A 237 3.56 9.54 -8.63
N ARG A 238 3.86 10.85 -8.73
CA ARG A 238 5.17 11.38 -9.13
C ARG A 238 6.31 10.86 -8.24
N VAL A 239 6.06 10.72 -6.94
CA VAL A 239 7.03 10.15 -6.00
C VAL A 239 7.26 8.66 -6.31
N PHE A 240 6.23 7.94 -6.72
CA PHE A 240 6.37 6.53 -7.12
C PHE A 240 7.11 6.39 -8.45
N PHE A 241 6.88 7.28 -9.42
CA PHE A 241 7.68 7.32 -10.66
C PHE A 241 9.17 7.57 -10.39
N ALA A 242 9.51 8.45 -9.44
CA ALA A 242 10.90 8.63 -9.03
C ALA A 242 11.52 7.34 -8.47
N VAL A 243 10.76 6.58 -7.67
CA VAL A 243 11.20 5.28 -7.14
C VAL A 243 11.33 4.23 -8.26
N PHE A 244 10.39 4.17 -9.21
CA PHE A 244 10.49 3.30 -10.38
C PHE A 244 11.70 3.64 -11.25
N ALA A 245 12.00 4.94 -11.45
CA ALA A 245 13.16 5.39 -12.19
C ALA A 245 14.48 4.98 -11.52
N MET A 246 14.61 5.19 -10.20
CA MET A 246 15.78 4.73 -9.44
C MET A 246 15.94 3.21 -9.51
N TYR A 247 14.83 2.46 -9.48
CA TYR A 247 14.86 1.01 -9.63
C TYR A 247 15.33 0.57 -11.03
N MET A 248 14.82 1.20 -12.09
CA MET A 248 15.24 0.94 -13.48
C MET A 248 16.74 1.24 -13.69
N LEU A 249 17.24 2.37 -13.18
CA LEU A 249 18.66 2.74 -13.26
C LEU A 249 19.54 1.69 -12.56
N SER A 250 19.17 1.28 -11.35
CA SER A 250 19.90 0.23 -10.62
C SER A 250 19.91 -1.12 -11.34
N SER A 251 18.87 -1.44 -12.11
CA SER A 251 18.83 -2.67 -12.92
C SER A 251 19.74 -2.62 -14.14
N ASN A 252 19.87 -1.45 -14.78
CA ASN A 252 20.75 -1.27 -15.95
C ASN A 252 22.24 -1.39 -15.57
N ASP A 253 22.66 -0.86 -14.41
CA ASP A 253 24.05 -0.98 -13.93
C ASP A 253 24.48 -2.44 -13.78
N LYS A 254 23.56 -3.34 -13.38
CA LYS A 254 23.86 -4.77 -13.26
C LYS A 254 24.02 -5.45 -14.61
N SER A 255 23.27 -5.04 -15.63
CA SER A 255 23.44 -5.57 -16.99
C SER A 255 24.77 -5.18 -17.60
N LEU A 256 25.22 -3.93 -17.40
CA LEU A 256 26.51 -3.44 -17.89
C LEU A 256 27.68 -4.21 -17.24
N ASN A 257 27.62 -4.43 -15.93
CA ASN A 257 28.64 -5.20 -15.20
C ASN A 257 28.66 -6.70 -15.53
N LYS A 258 27.61 -7.24 -16.16
CA LYS A 258 27.54 -8.64 -16.59
C LYS A 258 28.06 -8.85 -18.01
N VAL A 259 28.11 -7.80 -18.82
CA VAL A 259 28.67 -7.81 -20.19
C VAL A 259 30.18 -7.50 -20.17
N ALA A 260 30.67 -6.87 -19.10
CA ALA A 260 32.07 -6.51 -18.92
C ALA A 260 32.96 -7.59 -18.23
N ASN A 261 32.38 -8.74 -17.86
CA ASN A 261 33.08 -9.93 -17.32
C ASN A 261 32.86 -11.11 -18.25
#